data_AF-A0A2K8SGC3-F1
#
_entry.id   AF-A0A2K8SGC3-F1
#
_cell.length_a   1.000
_cell.length_b   1.000
_cell.length_c   1.000
_cell.angle_alpha   90.00
_cell.angle_beta   90.00
_cell.angle_gamma   90.00
#
_symmetry.space_group_name_H-M   'P 1'
#
loop_
_entity.id
_entity.type
_entity.pdbx_description
1 polymer ?
#
loop_
_entity_poly.entity_id
_entity_poly.type
_entity_poly.pdbx_seq_one_letter_code
_entity_poly.pdbx_strand_id
1 'polypeptide(L)' 'MEREIKDSDGITWTCIQAFSGLSDISKAEDAAEVEGEPDTYWVVCTPSGGAQSVRLKLKGKWEEEYSDEALLKEIKTQQ' A
#
# COMPACT_ATOMS: atom_id res chain seq x y z
N MET A 1 -7.74 3.50 -3.94
CA MET A 1 -7.69 2.23 -3.20
C MET A 1 -6.92 2.49 -1.93
N GLU A 2 -7.60 2.44 -0.80
CA GLU A 2 -7.03 2.68 0.53
C GLU A 2 -7.46 1.57 1.48
N ARG A 3 -6.55 1.17 2.37
CA ARG A 3 -6.83 0.19 3.42
C ARG A 3 -6.12 0.60 4.70
N GLU A 4 -6.85 0.52 5.80
CA GLU A 4 -6.32 0.71 7.14
C GLU A 4 -6.08 -0.63 7.81
N ILE A 5 -4.88 -0.82 8.37
CA ILE A 5 -4.49 -2.01 9.12
C ILE A 5 -3.87 -1.59 10.45
N LYS A 6 -3.99 -2.41 11.49
CA LYS A 6 -3.47 -2.08 12.82
C LYS A 6 -2.41 -3.09 13.25
N ASP A 7 -1.22 -2.61 13.57
CA ASP A 7 -0.14 -3.44 14.09
C ASP A 7 -0.37 -3.83 15.57
N SER A 8 0.31 -4.90 16.02
CA SER A 8 0.28 -5.35 17.42
C SER A 8 0.75 -4.29 18.42
N ASP A 9 1.61 -3.36 18.00
CA ASP A 9 2.03 -2.21 18.80
C ASP A 9 0.96 -1.11 18.94
N GLY A 10 -0.22 -1.32 18.33
CA GLY A 10 -1.33 -0.38 18.35
C GLY A 10 -1.24 0.74 17.32
N ILE A 11 -0.21 0.72 16.46
CA ILE A 11 0.00 1.68 15.37
C ILE A 11 -0.96 1.35 14.23
N THR A 12 -1.75 2.34 13.82
CA THR A 12 -2.63 2.22 12.66
C THR A 12 -1.87 2.62 11.40
N TRP A 13 -1.80 1.76 10.41
CA TRP A 13 -1.18 2.01 9.12
C TRP A 13 -2.24 2.24 8.06
N THR A 14 -2.17 3.40 7.40
CA THR A 14 -3.01 3.71 6.24
C THR A 14 -2.20 3.42 4.98
N CYS A 15 -2.55 2.34 4.28
CA CYS A 15 -1.95 1.93 3.01
C CYS A 15 -2.80 2.46 1.85
N ILE A 16 -2.19 3.23 0.96
CA ILE A 16 -2.85 3.85 -0.18
C ILE A 16 -2.07 3.49 -1.44
N GLN A 17 -2.76 2.98 -2.45
CA GLN A 17 -2.12 2.78 -3.74
C GLN A 17 -1.68 4.13 -4.32
N ALA A 18 -0.46 4.20 -4.84
CA ALA A 18 0.08 5.43 -5.41
C ALA A 18 -0.90 6.01 -6.44
N PHE A 19 -1.01 7.33 -6.51
CA PHE A 19 -1.88 8.04 -7.45
C PHE A 19 -3.39 7.74 -7.31
N SER A 20 -3.84 6.94 -6.34
CA SER A 20 -5.27 6.60 -6.22
C SER A 20 -6.19 7.73 -5.75
N GLY A 21 -5.64 8.93 -5.52
CA GLY A 21 -6.37 10.18 -5.28
C GLY A 21 -6.63 11.00 -6.54
N LEU A 22 -6.21 10.52 -7.72
CA LEU A 22 -6.56 11.14 -9.00
C LEU A 22 -8.00 10.78 -9.39
N SER A 23 -8.73 11.74 -9.96
CA SER A 23 -10.14 11.59 -10.37
C SER A 23 -10.36 10.50 -11.43
N ASP A 24 -9.31 10.16 -12.19
CA ASP A 24 -9.31 9.12 -13.22
C ASP A 24 -8.70 7.83 -12.66
N ILE A 25 -9.55 6.92 -12.18
CA ILE A 25 -9.14 5.65 -11.57
C ILE A 25 -8.24 4.82 -12.51
N SER A 26 -8.61 4.68 -13.79
CA SER A 26 -7.81 3.87 -14.73
C SER A 26 -6.42 4.46 -15.01
N LYS A 27 -6.26 5.79 -14.98
CA LYS A 27 -4.94 6.42 -15.10
C LYS A 27 -4.15 6.33 -13.81
N ALA A 28 -4.83 6.35 -12.66
CA ALA A 28 -4.20 6.15 -11.37
C ALA A 28 -3.65 4.73 -11.24
N GLU A 29 -4.37 3.72 -11.71
CA GLU A 29 -3.90 2.33 -11.71
C GLU A 29 -2.68 2.15 -12.61
N ASP A 30 -2.75 2.61 -13.86
CA ASP A 30 -1.63 2.54 -14.81
C ASP A 30 -0.37 3.27 -14.27
N ALA A 31 -0.56 4.45 -13.68
CA ALA A 31 0.54 5.22 -13.06
C ALA A 31 1.08 4.58 -11.77
N ALA A 32 0.27 3.77 -11.09
CA ALA A 32 0.69 3.04 -9.90
C ALA A 32 1.40 1.73 -10.24
N GLU A 33 1.20 1.19 -11.44
CA GLU A 33 1.85 -0.05 -11.87
C GLU A 33 3.37 0.13 -11.90
N VAL A 34 4.07 -0.90 -11.44
CA VAL A 34 5.53 -0.95 -11.42
C VAL A 34 6.01 -1.24 -12.84
N GLU A 35 6.79 -0.32 -13.41
CA GLU A 35 7.36 -0.49 -14.75
C GLU A 35 8.14 -1.82 -14.85
N GLY A 36 7.72 -2.68 -15.78
CA GLY A 36 8.32 -4.00 -16.02
C GLY A 36 7.80 -5.13 -15.13
N GLU A 37 6.90 -4.87 -14.19
CA GLU A 37 6.27 -5.88 -13.34
C GLU A 37 4.73 -5.82 -13.47
N PRO A 38 4.14 -6.58 -14.42
CA PRO A 38 2.70 -6.53 -14.64
C PRO A 38 1.94 -6.97 -13.39
N ASP A 39 0.76 -6.36 -13.19
CA ASP A 39 -0.11 -6.62 -12.04
C ASP A 39 0.58 -6.37 -10.69
N THR A 40 1.49 -5.39 -10.64
CA THR A 40 2.21 -5.02 -9.43
C THR A 40 2.14 -3.52 -9.27
N TYR A 41 1.68 -3.05 -8.11
CA TYR A 41 1.39 -1.65 -7.87
C TYR A 41 2.22 -1.11 -6.70
N TRP A 42 2.60 0.14 -6.82
CA TRP A 42 3.21 0.89 -5.74
C TRP A 42 2.15 1.26 -4.71
N VAL A 43 2.37 0.86 -3.46
CA VAL A 43 1.49 1.17 -2.32
C VAL A 43 2.30 1.90 -1.26
N VAL A 44 1.76 2.99 -0.73
CA VAL A 44 2.39 3.79 0.32
C VAL A 44 1.64 3.56 1.62
N CYS A 45 2.33 3.01 2.62
CA CYS A 45 1.76 2.79 3.95
C CYS A 45 2.33 3.83 4.94
N THR A 46 1.44 4.58 5.58
CA THR A 46 1.79 5.65 6.51
C THR A 46 1.28 5.31 7.91
N PRO A 47 2.12 5.34 8.96
CA PRO A 47 1.70 5.06 10.32
C PRO A 47 0.98 6.27 10.96
N SER A 48 -0.01 5.99 11.81
CA SER A 48 -0.72 6.99 12.60
C SER A 48 0.24 7.54 13.65
N GLY A 49 0.53 8.84 13.54
CA GLY A 49 1.61 9.49 14.28
C GLY A 49 2.65 10.16 13.38
N GLY A 50 2.57 9.98 12.06
CA GLY A 50 3.39 10.73 11.10
C GLY A 50 4.86 10.32 11.09
N ALA A 51 5.17 9.11 11.56
CA ALA A 51 6.48 8.51 11.35
C ALA A 51 6.73 8.20 9.86
N GLN A 52 7.89 7.67 9.52
CA GLN A 52 8.32 7.43 8.14
C GLN A 52 7.32 6.52 7.39
N SER A 53 6.77 7.04 6.29
CA SER A 53 5.98 6.25 5.35
C SER A 53 6.88 5.28 4.61
N VAL A 54 6.39 4.06 4.38
CA VAL A 54 7.09 3.04 3.59
C VAL A 54 6.41 2.85 2.24
N ARG A 55 7.20 2.52 1.22
CA ARG A 55 6.71 2.22 -0.12
C ARG A 55 6.89 0.74 -0.42
N LEU A 56 5.79 0.08 -0.72
CA LEU A 56 5.70 -1.35 -0.99
C LEU A 56 5.38 -1.59 -2.47
N LYS A 57 5.81 -2.74 -2.97
CA LYS A 57 5.35 -3.28 -4.24
C LYS A 57 4.43 -4.45 -3.94
N LEU A 58 3.15 -4.29 -4.21
CA LEU A 58 2.14 -5.32 -3.93
C LEU A 58 1.47 -5.76 -5.22
N LYS A 59 0.96 -6.99 -5.25
CA LYS A 59 0.21 -7.48 -6.43
C LYS A 59 -1.13 -6.76 -6.60
N GLY A 60 -1.72 -6.88 -7.78
CA GLY A 60 -3.09 -6.45 -8.02
C GLY A 60 -4.03 -7.02 -6.96
N LYS A 61 -5.07 -6.28 -6.62
CA LYS A 61 -6.04 -6.65 -5.57
C LYS A 61 -5.40 -6.91 -4.21
N TRP A 62 -4.27 -6.28 -3.91
CA TRP A 62 -3.61 -6.41 -2.60
C TRP A 62 -4.54 -6.08 -1.43
N GLU A 63 -5.52 -5.19 -1.63
CA GLU A 63 -6.50 -4.82 -0.61
C GLU A 63 -7.41 -5.98 -0.21
N GLU A 64 -7.62 -6.97 -1.08
CA GLU A 64 -8.47 -8.15 -0.84
C GLU A 64 -7.63 -9.40 -0.57
N GLU A 65 -6.56 -9.60 -1.33
CA GLU A 65 -5.76 -10.82 -1.33
C GLU A 65 -4.74 -10.89 -0.17
N TYR A 66 -4.26 -9.75 0.31
CA TYR A 66 -3.30 -9.74 1.42
C TYR A 66 -4.04 -9.69 2.76
N SER A 67 -3.64 -10.55 3.69
CA SER A 67 -4.06 -10.41 5.09
C SER A 67 -3.34 -9.23 5.76
N ASP A 68 -3.93 -8.68 6.83
CA ASP A 68 -3.32 -7.61 7.63
C ASP A 68 -1.89 -7.98 8.08
N GLU A 69 -1.70 -9.22 8.54
CA GLU A 69 -0.39 -9.75 8.95
C GLU A 69 0.64 -9.77 7.80
N ALA A 70 0.20 -10.08 6.58
CA ALA A 70 1.06 -10.09 5.40
C ALA A 70 1.49 -8.67 5.02
N LEU A 71 0.56 -7.70 5.03
CA LEU A 71 0.87 -6.29 4.77
C LEU A 71 1.82 -5.74 5.83
N LEU A 72 1.58 -6.02 7.12
CA LEU A 72 2.46 -5.60 8.20
C LEU A 72 3.87 -6.18 8.06
N LYS A 73 4.00 -7.42 7.58
CA LYS A 73 5.30 -8.03 7.30
C LYS A 73 6.05 -7.31 6.18
N GLU A 74 5.36 -6.94 5.11
CA GLU A 74 5.96 -6.14 4.02
C GLU A 74 6.38 -4.75 4.52
N ILE A 75 5.55 -4.10 5.34
CA ILE A 75 5.86 -2.81 5.99
C ILE A 75 7.13 -2.91 6.84
N LYS A 76 7.23 -3.94 7.70
CA LYS A 76 8.39 -4.16 8.57
C LYS A 76 9.67 -4.51 7.80
N THR A 77 9.54 -5.09 6.61
CA THR A 77 10.69 -5.43 5.75
C THR A 77 11.30 -4.18 5.08
N GLN A 78 10.50 -3.12 4.90
CA GLN A 78 10.88 -1.89 4.20
C GLN A 78 11.15 -0.71 5.16
N GLN A 79 11.10 -0.95 6.47
CA GLN A 79 11.46 0.00 7.54
C GLN A 79 12.94 -0.12 7.89
#